data_AF-A0A7X6VU18-F1
#
_entry.id   AF-A0A7X6VU18-F1
#
_cell.length_a   1.000
_cell.length_b   1.000
_cell.length_c   1.000
_cell.angle_alpha   90.00
_cell.angle_beta   90.00
_cell.angle_gamma   90.00
#
_symmetry.space_group_name_H-M   'P 1'
#
loop_
_entity.id
_entity.type
_entity.pdbx_description
1 polymer ?
#
loop_
_entity_poly.entity_id
_entity_poly.type
_entity_poly.pdbx_seq_one_letter_code
_entity_poly.pdbx_strand_id
1 'polypeptide(L)'
;MRVNLTNEQKDYAIFLPALSGFYATYVGKQRFGEYVPKNRIPTNLSNGVESLNYLNKDQGQFQYKWTLYSAGHADLDTTKDVPKEDMVRNRDRENTWLLGDSGGFQIGKGVWEGDWKDPNCPKAQKKRDGVLRWMDAYMDYGMILDIPAWVARSPAGAKATGINNYAQAVAATKINNDYWMKHRTGACKFLNVLQGETHDDADDWYQQMKHYCDPKKFPETHFNGWSMGGQNMCDVHLVLRRLVELRFDGLLEKGVHDVMHFLGTSKLEWATLLTDIQRAVRKYHNENFMITFDCASPFLATANGQVYIQNEIEHNKKWTYRMKPSVDDKKYSKDTRGFRDAVLNDGIFQNFEDSPISQGLKISDVCIYAPGDLNKIGKEGKTSWDSFSYALQMGHNVWSHINAVQEANRQYDNRVIPRMLMQEKFDRVYFRDVVDAIFATDDRDRALALVDSHSRFWTEIPGTRGAVGKKTINARTFFHIHFEEVSPEPEEELDSGEFTEDQEHNLDLLEESQED
;
A
#
# COMPACT_ATOMS: atom_id res chain seq x y z
N MET A 1 19.77 -13.24 8.86
CA MET A 1 18.68 -12.27 8.61
C MET A 1 19.00 -11.51 7.33
N ARG A 2 18.02 -11.26 6.46
CA ARG A 2 18.24 -10.58 5.18
C ARG A 2 18.30 -9.08 5.41
N VAL A 3 19.35 -8.43 4.92
CA VAL A 3 19.59 -6.99 5.07
C VAL A 3 19.31 -6.26 3.75
N ASN A 4 19.79 -6.79 2.63
CA ASN A 4 19.49 -6.23 1.32
C ASN A 4 18.24 -6.91 0.72
N LEU A 5 17.06 -6.42 1.09
CA LEU A 5 15.78 -6.92 0.58
C LEU A 5 15.57 -6.57 -0.89
N THR A 6 16.26 -5.56 -1.42
CA THR A 6 16.28 -5.28 -2.86
C THR A 6 16.79 -6.46 -3.67
N ASN A 7 17.88 -7.11 -3.23
CA ASN A 7 18.45 -8.27 -3.93
C ASN A 7 17.61 -9.55 -3.77
N GLU A 8 16.78 -9.61 -2.72
CA GLU A 8 15.87 -10.71 -2.46
C GLU A 8 14.60 -10.63 -3.32
N GLN A 9 14.32 -9.46 -3.90
CA GLN A 9 13.24 -9.24 -4.85
C GLN A 9 13.65 -9.82 -6.22
N LYS A 10 13.17 -11.03 -6.53
CA LYS A 10 13.36 -11.68 -7.83
C LYS A 10 12.35 -11.14 -8.86
N ASP A 11 11.69 -12.04 -9.60
CA ASP A 11 10.65 -11.74 -10.56
C ASP A 11 9.25 -11.66 -9.91
N TYR A 12 9.17 -11.47 -8.59
CA TYR A 12 7.92 -11.35 -7.84
C TYR A 12 7.24 -10.01 -8.10
N ALA A 13 5.93 -9.94 -7.89
CA ALA A 13 5.23 -8.66 -7.75
C ALA A 13 5.86 -7.85 -6.62
N ILE A 14 5.96 -6.53 -6.79
CA ILE A 14 6.72 -5.65 -5.90
C ILE A 14 5.78 -5.03 -4.86
N PHE A 15 6.04 -5.32 -3.60
CA PHE A 15 5.37 -4.64 -2.49
C PHE A 15 5.92 -3.22 -2.33
N LEU A 16 5.06 -2.24 -2.13
CA LEU A 16 5.42 -0.86 -1.85
C LEU A 16 4.95 -0.55 -0.44
N PRO A 17 5.84 -0.39 0.55
CA PRO A 17 5.45 0.24 1.80
C PRO A 17 4.82 1.61 1.47
N ALA A 18 3.57 1.84 1.87
CA ALA A 18 2.98 3.18 1.76
C ALA A 18 3.60 4.03 2.88
N LEU A 19 4.68 4.74 2.54
CA LEU A 19 5.54 5.43 3.50
C LEU A 19 4.72 6.44 4.32
N SER A 20 4.74 6.30 5.64
CA SER A 20 4.15 7.27 6.56
C SER A 20 4.98 8.55 6.64
N GLY A 21 4.30 9.69 6.63
CA GLY A 21 4.90 11.00 6.90
C GLY A 21 5.46 11.09 8.32
N PHE A 22 4.84 10.43 9.30
CA PHE A 22 5.34 10.34 10.67
C PHE A 22 6.71 9.68 10.70
N TYR A 23 6.84 8.51 10.06
CA TYR A 23 8.10 7.78 9.98
C TYR A 23 9.18 8.58 9.23
N ALA A 24 8.81 9.15 8.08
CA ALA A 24 9.71 9.96 7.26
C ALA A 24 10.22 11.20 7.99
N THR A 25 9.39 11.79 8.87
CA THR A 25 9.74 12.96 9.67
C THR A 25 10.97 12.72 10.53
N TYR A 26 11.10 11.53 11.14
CA TYR A 26 12.24 11.20 12.00
C TYR A 26 13.54 11.18 11.24
N VAL A 27 13.60 10.44 10.13
CA VAL A 27 14.79 10.39 9.28
C VAL A 27 15.09 11.77 8.74
N GLY A 28 14.08 12.43 8.18
CA GLY A 28 14.25 13.69 7.47
C GLY A 28 14.68 14.85 8.38
N LYS A 29 13.92 15.16 9.44
CA LYS A 29 14.29 16.24 10.38
C LYS A 29 15.65 15.97 11.05
N GLN A 30 16.01 14.70 11.30
CA GLN A 30 17.31 14.38 11.90
C GLN A 30 18.50 14.75 11.02
N ARG A 31 18.34 14.79 9.68
CA ARG A 31 19.43 15.20 8.76
C ARG A 31 19.79 16.67 8.87
N PHE A 32 18.85 17.52 9.31
CA PHE A 32 19.02 18.97 9.41
C PHE A 32 19.22 19.47 10.84
N GLY A 33 19.10 18.61 11.85
CA GLY A 33 19.29 18.97 13.25
C GLY A 33 19.11 17.81 14.21
N GLU A 34 19.35 18.06 15.50
CA GLU A 34 19.11 17.06 16.55
C GLU A 34 17.62 16.96 16.87
N TYR A 35 16.87 16.28 16.00
CA TYR A 35 15.43 16.06 16.18
C TYR A 35 15.15 14.98 17.24
N VAL A 36 15.92 13.90 17.20
CA VAL A 36 16.03 12.88 18.24
C VAL A 36 17.32 13.14 19.02
N PRO A 37 17.24 13.34 20.35
CA PRO A 37 18.42 13.50 21.18
C PRO A 37 19.39 12.33 21.02
N LYS A 38 20.70 12.59 20.91
CA LYS A 38 21.70 11.53 20.65
C LYS A 38 21.68 10.41 21.68
N ASN A 39 21.42 10.75 22.95
CA ASN A 39 21.31 9.78 24.04
C ASN A 39 20.01 8.96 24.02
N ARG A 40 19.01 9.36 23.22
CA ARG A 40 17.77 8.61 23.01
C ARG A 40 17.91 7.55 21.91
N ILE A 41 18.85 7.74 20.99
CA ILE A 41 19.04 6.83 19.86
C ILE A 41 19.64 5.50 20.36
N PRO A 42 18.99 4.35 20.11
CA PRO A 42 19.52 3.04 20.49
C PRO A 42 20.89 2.79 19.86
N THR A 43 21.80 2.21 20.65
CA THR A 43 23.19 1.99 20.23
C THR A 43 23.35 0.95 19.11
N ASN A 44 22.32 0.14 18.86
CA ASN A 44 22.32 -0.85 17.76
C ASN A 44 22.02 -0.23 16.39
N LEU A 45 21.49 1.00 16.35
CA LEU A 45 21.30 1.75 15.10
C LEU A 45 22.65 2.32 14.65
N SER A 46 23.32 1.57 13.77
CA SER A 46 24.71 1.80 13.37
C SER A 46 24.99 3.18 12.76
N ASN A 47 24.00 3.78 12.12
CA ASN A 47 24.04 5.12 11.52
C ASN A 47 23.05 6.09 12.18
N GLY A 48 22.73 5.86 13.46
CA GLY A 48 21.73 6.63 14.18
C GLY A 48 20.34 6.53 13.54
N VAL A 49 19.57 7.62 13.48
CA VAL A 49 18.21 7.59 12.89
C VAL A 49 18.22 7.26 11.40
N GLU A 50 19.31 7.57 10.67
CA GLU A 50 19.44 7.20 9.25
C GLU A 50 19.41 5.68 9.03
N SER A 51 19.68 4.88 10.07
CA SER A 51 19.52 3.43 10.05
C SER A 51 18.06 2.99 9.75
N LEU A 52 17.07 3.86 10.01
CA LEU A 52 15.67 3.65 9.67
C LEU A 52 15.37 3.94 8.19
N ASN A 53 16.26 4.59 7.46
CA ASN A 53 16.03 4.89 6.06
C ASN A 53 16.29 3.67 5.16
N TYR A 54 15.28 2.85 4.93
CA TYR A 54 15.38 1.68 4.06
C TYR A 54 15.64 2.01 2.58
N LEU A 55 15.41 3.25 2.14
CA LEU A 55 15.76 3.73 0.79
C LEU A 55 17.25 4.07 0.67
N ASN A 56 17.96 4.28 1.79
CA ASN A 56 19.39 4.58 1.79
C ASN A 56 20.19 3.28 1.74
N LYS A 57 20.78 3.01 0.58
CA LYS A 57 21.55 1.77 0.33
C LYS A 57 22.82 1.64 1.18
N ASP A 58 23.37 2.76 1.67
CA ASP A 58 24.67 2.79 2.35
C ASP A 58 24.52 2.86 3.87
N GLN A 59 23.51 3.59 4.38
CA GLN A 59 23.34 3.88 5.80
C GLN A 59 22.09 3.23 6.44
N GLY A 60 21.13 2.77 5.63
CA GLY A 60 19.98 2.02 6.13
C GLY A 60 20.41 0.70 6.77
N GLN A 61 19.85 0.34 7.92
CA GLN A 61 20.11 -0.93 8.60
C GLN A 61 19.64 -2.13 7.77
N PHE A 62 18.71 -1.90 6.84
CA PHE A 62 18.32 -2.79 5.76
C PHE A 62 18.00 -1.95 4.51
N GLN A 63 18.03 -2.55 3.33
CA GLN A 63 17.81 -1.86 2.05
C GLN A 63 16.59 -2.41 1.32
N TYR A 64 15.70 -1.53 0.89
CA TYR A 64 14.60 -1.82 -0.02
C TYR A 64 14.31 -0.60 -0.90
N LYS A 65 14.50 -0.71 -2.21
CA LYS A 65 14.55 0.47 -3.09
C LYS A 65 13.21 0.97 -3.61
N TRP A 66 12.10 0.31 -3.28
CA TRP A 66 10.77 0.65 -3.78
C TRP A 66 9.89 1.15 -2.64
N THR A 67 9.11 2.21 -2.88
CA THR A 67 8.10 2.68 -1.93
C THR A 67 6.96 3.39 -2.66
N LEU A 68 5.83 3.55 -1.96
CA LEU A 68 4.77 4.46 -2.35
C LEU A 68 4.76 5.65 -1.39
N TYR A 69 4.45 6.85 -1.88
CA TYR A 69 4.20 8.02 -1.05
C TYR A 69 2.99 8.81 -1.58
N SER A 70 2.14 9.31 -0.68
CA SER A 70 0.86 9.92 -1.06
C SER A 70 0.92 11.44 -1.01
N ALA A 71 0.47 12.08 -2.09
CA ALA A 71 0.23 13.52 -2.15
C ALA A 71 -0.86 13.97 -1.15
N GLY A 72 -1.68 13.04 -0.66
CA GLY A 72 -2.67 13.28 0.38
C GLY A 72 -2.07 13.83 1.68
N HIS A 73 -0.84 13.43 2.00
CA HIS A 73 -0.13 13.77 3.25
C HIS A 73 1.11 14.64 3.01
N ALA A 74 1.39 15.01 1.75
CA ALA A 74 2.57 15.78 1.39
C ALA A 74 2.30 17.30 1.30
N ASP A 75 3.33 18.11 1.53
CA ASP A 75 3.32 19.53 1.14
C ASP A 75 3.47 19.62 -0.39
N LEU A 76 2.42 20.07 -1.07
CA LEU A 76 2.41 20.15 -2.54
C LEU A 76 3.28 21.30 -3.07
N ASP A 77 3.79 22.18 -2.22
CA ASP A 77 4.71 23.25 -2.62
C ASP A 77 6.13 22.70 -2.82
N THR A 78 6.51 22.59 -4.08
CA THR A 78 7.83 22.10 -4.51
C THR A 78 8.95 23.13 -4.30
N THR A 79 8.61 24.39 -3.93
CA THR A 79 9.59 25.46 -3.70
C THR A 79 10.02 25.59 -2.25
N LYS A 80 9.33 24.90 -1.33
CA LYS A 80 9.67 24.91 0.09
C LYS A 80 10.68 23.82 0.43
N ASP A 81 11.56 24.17 1.37
CA ASP A 81 12.30 23.18 2.14
C ASP A 81 11.35 22.52 3.15
N VAL A 82 11.24 21.20 3.09
CA VAL A 82 10.33 20.41 3.92
C VAL A 82 11.12 19.24 4.51
N PRO A 83 11.91 19.48 5.59
CA PRO A 83 12.77 18.46 6.19
C PRO A 83 12.03 17.17 6.57
N LYS A 84 10.73 17.26 6.91
CA LYS A 84 9.91 16.08 7.25
C LYS A 84 9.71 15.10 6.08
N GLU A 85 9.90 15.54 4.83
CA GLU A 85 9.72 14.74 3.62
C GLU A 85 11.05 14.41 2.93
N ASP A 86 12.17 14.60 3.61
CA ASP A 86 13.50 14.53 2.99
C ASP A 86 13.85 13.12 2.46
N MET A 87 13.28 12.06 3.06
CA MET A 87 13.34 10.69 2.54
C MET A 87 12.82 10.56 1.11
N VAL A 88 11.94 11.46 0.68
CA VAL A 88 11.31 11.46 -0.65
C VAL A 88 11.92 12.54 -1.54
N ARG A 89 12.01 13.77 -1.03
CA ARG A 89 12.43 14.96 -1.81
C ARG A 89 13.89 14.89 -2.23
N ASN A 90 14.77 14.41 -1.34
CA ASN A 90 16.22 14.34 -1.57
C ASN A 90 16.73 12.89 -1.54
N ARG A 91 15.90 11.94 -2.01
CA ARG A 91 16.32 10.54 -2.16
C ARG A 91 17.36 10.37 -3.27
N ASP A 92 18.11 9.28 -3.19
CA ASP A 92 18.94 8.80 -4.29
C ASP A 92 18.08 8.24 -5.43
N ARG A 93 17.62 9.12 -6.33
CA ARG A 93 16.73 8.78 -7.44
C ARG A 93 17.33 7.76 -8.42
N GLU A 94 18.66 7.69 -8.55
CA GLU A 94 19.29 6.74 -9.45
C GLU A 94 19.17 5.30 -8.93
N ASN A 95 19.06 5.13 -7.60
CA ASN A 95 19.04 3.81 -6.96
C ASN A 95 17.70 3.47 -6.30
N THR A 96 16.70 4.35 -6.37
CA THR A 96 15.37 4.17 -5.77
C THR A 96 14.25 4.35 -6.79
N TRP A 97 13.07 3.83 -6.48
CA TRP A 97 11.89 3.92 -7.33
C TRP A 97 10.65 4.22 -6.49
N LEU A 98 9.95 5.30 -6.82
CA LEU A 98 8.78 5.78 -6.09
C LEU A 98 7.53 5.85 -6.98
N LEU A 99 6.44 5.30 -6.44
CA LEU A 99 5.09 5.55 -6.94
C LEU A 99 4.41 6.64 -6.10
N GLY A 100 3.94 7.69 -6.76
CA GLY A 100 3.10 8.71 -6.15
C GLY A 100 1.63 8.30 -6.15
N ASP A 101 1.01 8.24 -4.99
CA ASP A 101 -0.46 8.28 -4.88
C ASP A 101 -0.95 9.74 -4.97
N SER A 102 -2.02 9.98 -5.71
CA SER A 102 -2.51 11.32 -6.05
C SER A 102 -3.30 11.98 -4.93
N GLY A 103 -3.76 11.22 -3.94
CA GLY A 103 -4.63 11.73 -2.89
C GLY A 103 -6.09 11.83 -3.31
N GLY A 104 -6.52 11.13 -4.38
CA GLY A 104 -7.94 11.00 -4.76
C GLY A 104 -8.81 10.49 -3.60
N PHE A 105 -8.23 9.69 -2.70
CA PHE A 105 -8.87 9.26 -1.45
C PHE A 105 -9.23 10.43 -0.51
N GLN A 106 -8.37 11.46 -0.40
CA GLN A 106 -8.63 12.65 0.41
C GLN A 106 -9.76 13.52 -0.17
N ILE A 107 -9.93 13.50 -1.50
CA ILE A 107 -11.13 14.06 -2.15
C ILE A 107 -12.36 13.24 -1.74
N GLY A 108 -12.27 11.91 -1.81
CA GLY A 108 -13.35 10.99 -1.45
C GLY A 108 -13.83 11.11 0.00
N LYS A 109 -12.90 11.30 0.96
CA LYS A 109 -13.21 11.55 2.38
C LYS A 109 -13.75 12.97 2.63
N GLY A 110 -13.63 13.88 1.66
CA GLY A 110 -14.07 15.28 1.77
C GLY A 110 -13.07 16.21 2.45
N VAL A 111 -11.83 15.74 2.69
CA VAL A 111 -10.73 16.54 3.25
C VAL A 111 -10.28 17.60 2.23
N TRP A 112 -10.28 17.27 0.94
CA TRP A 112 -10.00 18.21 -0.14
C TRP A 112 -11.29 18.73 -0.78
N GLU A 113 -11.84 19.78 -0.19
CA GLU A 113 -13.05 20.46 -0.68
C GLU A 113 -12.86 21.14 -2.05
N GLY A 114 -13.95 21.23 -2.81
CA GLY A 114 -14.03 21.99 -4.06
C GLY A 114 -15.13 21.47 -4.97
N ASP A 115 -15.57 22.27 -5.95
CA ASP A 115 -16.43 21.74 -7.01
C ASP A 115 -15.54 21.09 -8.07
N TRP A 116 -15.33 19.79 -7.93
CA TRP A 116 -14.45 19.01 -8.81
C TRP A 116 -15.03 18.79 -10.21
N LYS A 117 -16.30 19.18 -10.43
CA LYS A 117 -16.95 19.14 -11.75
C LYS A 117 -16.77 20.45 -12.52
N ASP A 118 -16.38 21.54 -11.84
CA ASP A 118 -16.05 22.80 -12.48
C ASP A 118 -14.53 22.83 -12.78
N PRO A 119 -14.11 22.82 -14.06
CA PRO A 119 -12.70 22.89 -14.42
C PRO A 119 -12.04 24.19 -13.90
N ASN A 120 -12.81 25.24 -13.63
CA ASN A 120 -12.32 26.54 -13.16
C ASN A 120 -12.40 26.71 -11.63
N CYS A 121 -12.85 25.70 -10.87
CA CYS A 121 -12.92 25.81 -9.42
C CYS A 121 -11.52 26.06 -8.82
N PRO A 122 -11.28 27.19 -8.12
CA PRO A 122 -9.94 27.52 -7.62
C PRO A 122 -9.39 26.50 -6.61
N LYS A 123 -10.25 25.95 -5.73
CA LYS A 123 -9.85 24.95 -4.75
C LYS A 123 -9.39 23.65 -5.41
N ALA A 124 -10.21 23.11 -6.32
CA ALA A 124 -9.88 21.89 -7.08
C ALA A 124 -8.66 22.10 -7.97
N GLN A 125 -8.57 23.25 -8.66
CA GLN A 125 -7.45 23.57 -9.54
C GLN A 125 -6.12 23.68 -8.79
N LYS A 126 -6.11 24.27 -7.58
CA LYS A 126 -4.90 24.34 -6.73
C LYS A 126 -4.38 22.95 -6.39
N LYS A 127 -5.27 22.01 -6.04
CA LYS A 127 -4.89 20.62 -5.74
C LYS A 127 -4.48 19.87 -7.01
N ARG A 128 -5.24 20.00 -8.09
CA ARG A 128 -4.96 19.36 -9.39
C ARG A 128 -3.59 19.70 -9.95
N ASP A 129 -3.21 20.99 -9.97
CA ASP A 129 -1.88 21.43 -10.41
C ASP A 129 -0.82 21.09 -9.35
N GLY A 130 -1.09 21.34 -8.07
CA GLY A 130 -0.15 21.04 -6.99
C GLY A 130 0.31 19.58 -6.97
N VAL A 131 -0.63 18.63 -7.08
CA VAL A 131 -0.31 17.19 -7.15
C VAL A 131 0.50 16.87 -8.41
N LEU A 132 0.13 17.41 -9.57
CA LEU A 132 0.88 17.20 -10.81
C LEU A 132 2.33 17.69 -10.69
N ARG A 133 2.54 18.92 -10.19
CA ARG A 133 3.88 19.50 -10.01
C ARG A 133 4.70 18.72 -8.99
N TRP A 134 4.08 18.30 -7.89
CA TRP A 134 4.72 17.48 -6.88
C TRP A 134 5.14 16.10 -7.43
N MET A 135 4.29 15.45 -8.24
CA MET A 135 4.64 14.19 -8.89
C MET A 135 5.78 14.36 -9.89
N ASP A 136 5.73 15.37 -10.75
CA ASP A 136 6.82 15.67 -11.68
C ASP A 136 8.14 15.97 -10.95
N ALA A 137 8.08 16.66 -9.81
CA ALA A 137 9.25 17.01 -9.02
C ALA A 137 9.86 15.82 -8.28
N TYR A 138 9.04 14.87 -7.80
CA TYR A 138 9.48 13.87 -6.82
C TYR A 138 9.18 12.41 -7.16
N MET A 139 8.43 12.06 -8.19
CA MET A 139 8.06 10.65 -8.44
C MET A 139 8.75 10.08 -9.67
N ASP A 140 8.76 8.76 -9.78
CA ASP A 140 9.19 8.04 -10.99
C ASP A 140 7.94 7.61 -11.79
N TYR A 141 6.94 7.13 -11.07
CA TYR A 141 5.58 6.95 -11.55
C TYR A 141 4.58 7.62 -10.61
N GLY A 142 3.41 8.01 -11.13
CA GLY A 142 2.31 8.54 -10.33
C GLY A 142 0.98 7.99 -10.79
N MET A 143 0.05 7.77 -9.88
CA MET A 143 -1.34 7.51 -10.25
C MET A 143 -2.03 8.82 -10.62
N ILE A 144 -2.93 8.80 -11.60
CA ILE A 144 -3.74 9.99 -11.90
C ILE A 144 -4.55 10.44 -10.69
N LEU A 145 -4.91 11.73 -10.65
CA LEU A 145 -5.87 12.25 -9.68
C LEU A 145 -7.30 11.87 -10.09
N ASP A 146 -7.69 10.63 -9.83
CA ASP A 146 -9.06 10.18 -10.05
C ASP A 146 -9.98 10.60 -8.90
N ILE A 147 -11.27 10.62 -9.20
CA ILE A 147 -12.32 10.76 -8.20
C ILE A 147 -12.89 9.37 -7.94
N PRO A 148 -12.76 8.83 -6.72
CA PRO A 148 -13.23 7.48 -6.45
C PRO A 148 -14.74 7.34 -6.70
N ALA A 149 -15.14 6.26 -7.36
CA ALA A 149 -16.56 6.02 -7.72
C ALA A 149 -17.49 5.98 -6.49
N TRP A 150 -16.95 5.68 -5.32
CA TRP A 150 -17.68 5.60 -4.06
C TRP A 150 -17.93 6.94 -3.36
N VAL A 151 -17.36 8.06 -3.82
CA VAL A 151 -17.46 9.37 -3.15
C VAL A 151 -18.90 9.77 -2.85
N ALA A 152 -19.84 9.43 -3.74
CA ALA A 152 -21.26 9.73 -3.60
C ALA A 152 -21.92 9.03 -2.39
N ARG A 153 -21.31 7.97 -1.87
CA ARG A 153 -21.79 7.23 -0.69
C ARG A 153 -21.25 7.81 0.61
N SER A 154 -20.16 8.57 0.57
CA SER A 154 -19.65 9.32 1.72
C SER A 154 -20.45 10.62 1.87
N PRO A 155 -21.27 10.82 2.92
CA PRO A 155 -22.02 12.06 3.08
C PRO A 155 -21.11 13.29 3.18
N ALA A 156 -19.96 13.14 3.85
CA ALA A 156 -18.94 14.18 3.95
C ALA A 156 -18.30 14.46 2.58
N GLY A 157 -17.89 13.41 1.87
CA GLY A 157 -17.29 13.50 0.54
C GLY A 157 -18.22 14.13 -0.49
N ALA A 158 -19.45 13.63 -0.61
CA ALA A 158 -20.46 14.17 -1.52
C ALA A 158 -20.74 15.67 -1.27
N LYS A 159 -20.84 16.07 0.00
CA LYS A 159 -21.03 17.47 0.40
C LYS A 159 -19.82 18.34 0.06
N ALA A 160 -18.61 17.89 0.37
CA ALA A 160 -17.37 18.64 0.16
C ALA A 160 -16.99 18.80 -1.32
N THR A 161 -17.38 17.82 -2.15
CA THR A 161 -16.99 17.74 -3.57
C THR A 161 -18.09 18.14 -4.55
N GLY A 162 -19.36 18.12 -4.11
CA GLY A 162 -20.52 18.28 -4.96
C GLY A 162 -20.81 17.08 -5.89
N ILE A 163 -20.18 15.93 -5.65
CA ILE A 163 -20.30 14.71 -6.44
C ILE A 163 -21.28 13.74 -5.78
N ASN A 164 -22.41 13.50 -6.43
CA ASN A 164 -23.55 12.76 -5.87
C ASN A 164 -23.86 11.46 -6.61
N ASN A 165 -23.09 11.10 -7.64
CA ASN A 165 -23.24 9.82 -8.34
C ASN A 165 -21.98 9.45 -9.13
N TYR A 166 -21.94 8.20 -9.61
CA TYR A 166 -20.88 7.63 -10.43
C TYR A 166 -20.56 8.47 -11.68
N ALA A 167 -21.56 8.89 -12.45
CA ALA A 167 -21.34 9.68 -13.67
C ALA A 167 -20.65 11.02 -13.39
N GLN A 168 -20.91 11.65 -12.24
CA GLN A 168 -20.23 12.86 -11.82
C GLN A 168 -18.77 12.60 -11.41
N ALA A 169 -18.48 11.47 -10.78
CA ALA A 169 -17.10 11.06 -10.47
C ALA A 169 -16.28 10.80 -11.75
N VAL A 170 -16.89 10.14 -12.75
CA VAL A 170 -16.32 9.97 -14.09
C VAL A 170 -16.02 11.32 -14.74
N ALA A 171 -16.99 12.23 -14.77
CA ALA A 171 -16.83 13.54 -15.41
C ALA A 171 -15.71 14.37 -14.75
N ALA A 172 -15.66 14.39 -13.42
CA ALA A 172 -14.62 15.10 -12.68
C ALA A 172 -13.23 14.46 -12.86
N THR A 173 -13.14 13.13 -12.98
CA THR A 173 -11.89 12.44 -13.32
C THR A 173 -11.38 12.83 -14.70
N LYS A 174 -12.27 12.93 -15.72
CA LYS A 174 -11.88 13.38 -17.06
C LYS A 174 -11.30 14.80 -17.05
N ILE A 175 -11.87 15.71 -16.27
CA ILE A 175 -11.33 17.06 -16.10
C ILE A 175 -9.89 17.02 -15.58
N ASN A 176 -9.62 16.18 -14.58
CA ASN A 176 -8.27 16.02 -14.05
C ASN A 176 -7.32 15.42 -15.09
N ASN A 177 -7.74 14.36 -15.79
CA ASN A 177 -6.94 13.70 -16.83
C ASN A 177 -6.61 14.66 -17.99
N ASP A 178 -7.60 15.38 -18.52
CA ASP A 178 -7.41 16.35 -19.61
C ASP A 178 -6.43 17.46 -19.19
N TYR A 179 -6.52 17.93 -17.94
CA TYR A 179 -5.57 18.90 -17.41
C TYR A 179 -4.15 18.31 -17.31
N TRP A 180 -4.01 17.11 -16.75
CA TRP A 180 -2.71 16.48 -16.54
C TRP A 180 -2.01 16.17 -17.87
N MET A 181 -2.74 15.66 -18.86
CA MET A 181 -2.19 15.45 -20.21
C MET A 181 -1.67 16.73 -20.84
N LYS A 182 -2.34 17.87 -20.59
CA LYS A 182 -1.95 19.16 -21.15
C LYS A 182 -0.77 19.82 -20.43
N HIS A 183 -0.60 19.59 -19.13
CA HIS A 183 0.33 20.37 -18.31
C HIS A 183 1.50 19.57 -17.71
N ARG A 184 1.50 18.24 -17.87
CA ARG A 184 2.63 17.39 -17.44
C ARG A 184 3.91 17.78 -18.17
N THR A 185 5.05 17.64 -17.49
CA THR A 185 6.38 17.88 -18.08
C THR A 185 6.97 16.62 -18.72
N GLY A 186 6.47 15.44 -18.35
CA GLY A 186 7.04 14.15 -18.72
C GLY A 186 8.09 13.62 -17.74
N ALA A 187 8.42 14.37 -16.68
CA ALA A 187 9.33 13.92 -15.63
C ALA A 187 8.75 12.74 -14.83
N CYS A 188 7.43 12.69 -14.66
CA CYS A 188 6.71 11.56 -14.08
C CYS A 188 5.92 10.79 -15.16
N LYS A 189 5.96 9.46 -15.08
CA LYS A 189 5.09 8.57 -15.87
C LYS A 189 3.77 8.33 -15.11
N PHE A 190 2.64 8.41 -15.80
CA PHE A 190 1.33 8.30 -15.12
C PHE A 190 0.64 6.98 -15.35
N LEU A 191 0.06 6.41 -14.29
CA LEU A 191 -0.82 5.25 -14.33
C LEU A 191 -2.27 5.72 -14.36
N ASN A 192 -3.04 5.25 -15.33
CA ASN A 192 -4.47 5.51 -15.38
C ASN A 192 -5.19 4.65 -14.32
N VAL A 193 -6.10 5.24 -13.55
CA VAL A 193 -6.79 4.54 -12.47
C VAL A 193 -8.11 3.98 -12.97
N LEU A 194 -8.30 2.68 -12.79
CA LEU A 194 -9.56 1.99 -13.01
C LEU A 194 -10.39 2.03 -11.73
N GLN A 195 -11.64 2.47 -11.84
CA GLN A 195 -12.62 2.47 -10.76
C GLN A 195 -13.84 1.65 -11.15
N GLY A 196 -14.83 1.61 -10.24
CA GLY A 196 -16.10 0.91 -10.41
C GLY A 196 -16.49 0.21 -9.12
N GLU A 197 -17.77 0.26 -8.74
CA GLU A 197 -18.27 -0.40 -7.52
C GLU A 197 -18.95 -1.74 -7.81
N THR A 198 -19.20 -1.98 -9.10
CA THR A 198 -19.80 -3.18 -9.69
C THR A 198 -19.03 -3.52 -10.96
N HIS A 199 -19.24 -4.72 -11.51
CA HIS A 199 -18.65 -5.10 -12.80
C HIS A 199 -19.09 -4.17 -13.94
N ASP A 200 -20.38 -3.79 -13.96
CA ASP A 200 -20.92 -2.88 -14.98
C ASP A 200 -20.29 -1.48 -14.88
N ASP A 201 -20.18 -0.94 -13.65
CA ASP A 201 -19.49 0.35 -13.44
C ASP A 201 -18.02 0.26 -13.84
N ALA A 202 -17.35 -0.87 -13.56
CA ALA A 202 -15.94 -1.05 -13.89
C ALA A 202 -15.71 -1.16 -15.41
N ASP A 203 -16.59 -1.85 -16.12
CA ASP A 203 -16.55 -1.96 -17.59
C ASP A 203 -16.85 -0.62 -18.25
N ASP A 204 -17.87 0.10 -17.79
CA ASP A 204 -18.17 1.44 -18.28
C ASP A 204 -16.99 2.41 -18.02
N TRP A 205 -16.41 2.41 -16.81
CA TRP A 205 -15.26 3.24 -16.47
C TRP A 205 -14.09 2.97 -17.40
N TYR A 206 -13.77 1.70 -17.64
CA TYR A 206 -12.73 1.32 -18.58
C TYR A 206 -13.00 1.86 -19.99
N GLN A 207 -14.19 1.64 -20.55
CA GLN A 207 -14.51 2.12 -21.90
C GLN A 207 -14.37 3.65 -22.00
N GLN A 208 -14.73 4.37 -20.94
CA GLN A 208 -14.63 5.82 -20.91
C GLN A 208 -13.19 6.34 -20.75
N MET A 209 -12.36 5.67 -19.96
CA MET A 209 -11.02 6.15 -19.61
C MET A 209 -9.90 5.57 -20.46
N LYS A 210 -10.10 4.44 -21.14
CA LYS A 210 -9.00 3.70 -21.78
C LYS A 210 -8.25 4.47 -22.85
N HIS A 211 -8.95 5.38 -23.54
CA HIS A 211 -8.37 6.17 -24.61
C HIS A 211 -7.23 7.10 -24.14
N TYR A 212 -7.15 7.44 -22.85
CA TYR A 212 -6.04 8.21 -22.28
C TYR A 212 -4.71 7.45 -22.30
N CYS A 213 -4.73 6.13 -22.45
CA CYS A 213 -3.55 5.29 -22.58
C CYS A 213 -3.17 5.02 -24.05
N ASP A 214 -3.97 5.42 -25.04
CA ASP A 214 -3.72 5.08 -26.44
C ASP A 214 -2.60 5.96 -27.05
N PRO A 215 -1.41 5.43 -27.35
CA PRO A 215 -0.32 6.20 -27.93
C PRO A 215 -0.60 6.64 -29.38
N LYS A 216 -1.54 6.02 -30.09
CA LYS A 216 -1.94 6.47 -31.43
C LYS A 216 -2.77 7.75 -31.34
N LYS A 217 -3.59 7.87 -30.29
CA LYS A 217 -4.40 9.06 -30.02
C LYS A 217 -3.58 10.16 -29.36
N PHE A 218 -2.68 9.79 -28.45
CA PHE A 218 -1.87 10.72 -27.67
C PHE A 218 -0.38 10.34 -27.66
N PRO A 219 0.35 10.53 -28.78
CA PRO A 219 1.73 10.05 -28.92
C PRO A 219 2.70 10.51 -27.84
N GLU A 220 2.54 11.74 -27.35
CA GLU A 220 3.47 12.37 -26.41
C GLU A 220 2.99 12.36 -24.96
N THR A 221 1.67 12.20 -24.75
CA THR A 221 1.05 12.51 -23.45
C THR A 221 0.19 11.39 -22.88
N HIS A 222 0.08 10.26 -23.59
CA HIS A 222 -0.64 9.08 -23.10
C HIS A 222 -0.15 8.65 -21.70
N PHE A 223 -1.04 8.04 -20.94
CA PHE A 223 -0.68 7.40 -19.69
C PHE A 223 0.08 6.09 -19.95
N ASN A 224 0.98 5.75 -19.03
CA ASN A 224 2.09 4.82 -19.17
C ASN A 224 1.86 3.47 -18.47
N GLY A 225 0.60 3.17 -18.10
CA GLY A 225 0.23 1.99 -17.34
C GLY A 225 -1.09 2.17 -16.61
N TRP A 226 -1.34 1.29 -15.64
CA TRP A 226 -2.65 1.12 -15.03
C TRP A 226 -2.59 1.02 -13.51
N SER A 227 -3.63 1.47 -12.84
CA SER A 227 -3.85 1.25 -11.42
C SER A 227 -5.22 0.63 -11.21
N MET A 228 -5.27 -0.47 -10.46
CA MET A 228 -6.48 -1.21 -10.14
C MET A 228 -7.06 -0.64 -8.85
N GLY A 229 -8.13 0.15 -8.96
CA GLY A 229 -8.92 0.68 -7.86
C GLY A 229 -10.36 0.15 -7.88
N GLY A 230 -11.13 0.48 -6.84
CA GLY A 230 -12.51 0.04 -6.70
C GLY A 230 -12.61 -1.49 -6.70
N GLN A 231 -13.56 -2.05 -7.44
CA GLN A 231 -13.73 -3.49 -7.56
C GLN A 231 -12.56 -4.18 -8.28
N ASN A 232 -11.85 -3.47 -9.17
CA ASN A 232 -10.74 -4.02 -9.92
C ASN A 232 -9.58 -4.47 -9.00
N MET A 233 -9.48 -3.94 -7.78
CA MET A 233 -8.36 -4.26 -6.88
C MET A 233 -8.61 -5.49 -5.99
N CYS A 234 -9.86 -5.96 -5.90
CA CYS A 234 -10.27 -6.96 -4.92
C CYS A 234 -11.03 -8.18 -5.50
N ASP A 235 -11.35 -8.17 -6.80
CA ASP A 235 -12.03 -9.26 -7.48
C ASP A 235 -11.15 -9.89 -8.56
N VAL A 236 -10.72 -11.13 -8.33
CA VAL A 236 -9.86 -11.88 -9.25
C VAL A 236 -10.48 -12.09 -10.62
N HIS A 237 -11.82 -12.29 -10.71
CA HIS A 237 -12.50 -12.44 -12.00
C HIS A 237 -12.34 -11.16 -12.82
N LEU A 238 -12.63 -10.00 -12.20
CA LEU A 238 -12.53 -8.71 -12.84
C LEU A 238 -11.08 -8.35 -13.20
N VAL A 239 -10.11 -8.68 -12.34
CA VAL A 239 -8.67 -8.50 -12.61
C VAL A 239 -8.25 -9.23 -13.89
N LEU A 240 -8.56 -10.53 -13.97
CA LEU A 240 -8.15 -11.37 -15.11
C LEU A 240 -8.88 -10.94 -16.39
N ARG A 241 -10.19 -10.66 -16.31
CA ARG A 241 -10.97 -10.10 -17.43
C ARG A 241 -10.34 -8.81 -17.94
N ARG A 242 -10.07 -7.84 -17.04
CA ARG A 242 -9.50 -6.54 -17.41
C ARG A 242 -8.14 -6.68 -18.08
N LEU A 243 -7.27 -7.55 -17.59
CA LEU A 243 -5.96 -7.80 -18.20
C LEU A 243 -6.07 -8.42 -19.60
N VAL A 244 -7.01 -9.34 -19.81
CA VAL A 244 -7.31 -9.87 -21.14
C VAL A 244 -7.76 -8.75 -22.07
N GLU A 245 -8.69 -7.90 -21.63
CA GLU A 245 -9.18 -6.78 -22.44
C GLU A 245 -8.07 -5.78 -22.76
N LEU A 246 -7.24 -5.40 -21.79
CA LEU A 246 -6.08 -4.52 -22.00
C LEU A 246 -5.10 -5.08 -23.03
N ARG A 247 -4.80 -6.38 -22.95
CA ARG A 247 -3.94 -7.06 -23.94
C ARG A 247 -4.53 -6.95 -25.35
N PHE A 248 -5.80 -7.30 -25.53
CA PHE A 248 -6.41 -7.35 -26.86
C PHE A 248 -6.80 -5.97 -27.41
N ASP A 249 -6.99 -4.97 -26.56
CA ASP A 249 -7.20 -3.58 -26.96
C ASP A 249 -5.87 -2.86 -27.30
N GLY A 250 -4.71 -3.52 -27.15
CA GLY A 250 -3.39 -2.94 -27.43
C GLY A 250 -2.92 -1.94 -26.37
N LEU A 251 -3.36 -2.15 -25.13
CA LEU A 251 -3.17 -1.26 -23.99
C LEU A 251 -2.41 -1.94 -22.82
N LEU A 252 -1.69 -3.02 -23.12
CA LEU A 252 -0.76 -3.70 -22.20
C LEU A 252 0.65 -3.85 -22.83
N GLU A 253 0.95 -3.00 -23.80
CA GLU A 253 2.13 -3.10 -24.66
C GLU A 253 3.46 -2.80 -23.95
N LYS A 254 4.49 -3.57 -24.34
CA LYS A 254 5.88 -3.43 -23.88
C LYS A 254 6.45 -2.06 -24.20
N GLY A 255 7.11 -1.44 -23.22
CA GLY A 255 7.72 -0.12 -23.32
C GLY A 255 6.71 1.03 -23.20
N VAL A 256 5.41 0.73 -23.12
CA VAL A 256 4.32 1.71 -23.10
C VAL A 256 3.53 1.60 -21.81
N HIS A 257 3.04 0.39 -21.49
CA HIS A 257 2.15 0.08 -20.37
C HIS A 257 2.80 -0.91 -19.40
N ASP A 258 4.05 -0.64 -19.04
CA ASP A 258 4.90 -1.59 -18.32
C ASP A 258 4.56 -1.73 -16.85
N VAL A 259 3.72 -0.86 -16.27
CA VAL A 259 3.44 -0.87 -14.83
C VAL A 259 1.95 -1.00 -14.57
N MET A 260 1.60 -1.92 -13.68
CA MET A 260 0.26 -2.03 -13.11
C MET A 260 0.33 -2.01 -11.58
N HIS A 261 -0.40 -1.11 -10.95
CA HIS A 261 -0.44 -0.99 -9.50
C HIS A 261 -1.77 -1.49 -8.91
N PHE A 262 -1.73 -2.24 -7.82
CA PHE A 262 -2.91 -2.70 -7.08
C PHE A 262 -2.99 -1.96 -5.73
N LEU A 263 -4.04 -1.15 -5.56
CA LEU A 263 -4.18 -0.32 -4.38
C LEU A 263 -4.57 -1.14 -3.14
N GLY A 264 -3.87 -0.90 -2.02
CA GLY A 264 -4.34 -1.23 -0.67
C GLY A 264 -4.51 -2.72 -0.40
N THR A 265 -3.50 -3.53 -0.70
CA THR A 265 -3.48 -4.96 -0.36
C THR A 265 -2.29 -5.32 0.51
N SER A 266 -2.58 -6.00 1.61
CA SER A 266 -1.60 -6.43 2.61
C SER A 266 -1.49 -7.96 2.70
N LYS A 267 -2.29 -8.72 1.93
CA LYS A 267 -2.38 -10.19 2.07
C LYS A 267 -1.20 -10.91 1.40
N LEU A 268 -0.55 -11.82 2.12
CA LEU A 268 0.57 -12.63 1.58
C LEU A 268 0.15 -13.48 0.39
N GLU A 269 -1.06 -14.04 0.42
CA GLU A 269 -1.57 -14.85 -0.69
C GLU A 269 -1.80 -14.02 -1.95
N TRP A 270 -2.23 -12.76 -1.81
CA TRP A 270 -2.37 -11.83 -2.94
C TRP A 270 -1.02 -11.51 -3.56
N ALA A 271 0.05 -11.38 -2.77
CA ALA A 271 1.39 -11.18 -3.33
C ALA A 271 1.82 -12.32 -4.26
N THR A 272 1.47 -13.56 -3.92
CA THR A 272 1.76 -14.74 -4.77
C THR A 272 0.86 -14.83 -6.00
N LEU A 273 -0.43 -14.52 -5.83
CA LEU A 273 -1.41 -14.44 -6.92
C LEU A 273 -0.96 -13.41 -7.97
N LEU A 274 -0.62 -12.21 -7.53
CA LEU A 274 -0.13 -11.13 -8.39
C LEU A 274 1.18 -11.50 -9.08
N THR A 275 2.04 -12.26 -8.42
CA THR A 275 3.28 -12.78 -9.02
C THR A 275 3.00 -13.75 -10.16
N ASP A 276 2.04 -14.66 -10.03
CA ASP A 276 1.64 -15.56 -11.12
C ASP A 276 1.07 -14.78 -12.31
N ILE A 277 0.23 -13.77 -12.05
CA ILE A 277 -0.30 -12.88 -13.11
C ILE A 277 0.84 -12.15 -13.82
N GLN A 278 1.76 -11.54 -13.07
CA GLN A 278 2.92 -10.85 -13.65
C GLN A 278 3.73 -11.78 -14.54
N ARG A 279 4.04 -12.99 -14.06
CA ARG A 279 4.81 -13.99 -14.80
C ARG A 279 4.11 -14.41 -16.09
N ALA A 280 2.79 -14.62 -16.06
CA ALA A 280 2.03 -14.98 -17.25
C ALA A 280 1.99 -13.85 -18.30
N VAL A 281 1.75 -12.60 -17.88
CA VAL A 281 1.79 -11.44 -18.79
C VAL A 281 3.19 -11.28 -19.40
N ARG A 282 4.25 -11.42 -18.59
CA ARG A 282 5.64 -11.38 -19.07
C ARG A 282 5.95 -12.45 -20.10
N LYS A 283 5.47 -13.67 -19.86
CA LYS A 283 5.71 -14.82 -20.74
C LYS A 283 5.04 -14.68 -22.11
N TYR A 284 3.83 -14.11 -22.16
CA TYR A 284 3.00 -14.17 -23.36
C TYR A 284 2.72 -12.83 -24.06
N HIS A 285 3.08 -11.70 -23.46
CA HIS A 285 2.75 -10.39 -24.03
C HIS A 285 3.77 -9.28 -23.77
N ASN A 286 4.08 -8.97 -22.50
CA ASN A 286 4.96 -7.85 -22.14
C ASN A 286 6.01 -8.26 -21.11
N GLU A 287 7.22 -8.60 -21.59
CA GLU A 287 8.33 -9.05 -20.73
C GLU A 287 8.82 -7.99 -19.72
N ASN A 288 8.52 -6.70 -19.93
CA ASN A 288 8.85 -5.62 -19.00
C ASN A 288 7.80 -5.44 -17.89
N PHE A 289 6.65 -6.11 -17.99
CA PHE A 289 5.50 -5.82 -17.14
C PHE A 289 5.81 -5.97 -15.66
N MET A 290 5.44 -4.98 -14.86
CA MET A 290 5.71 -4.90 -13.43
C MET A 290 4.40 -4.64 -12.70
N ILE A 291 3.97 -5.62 -11.91
CA ILE A 291 2.93 -5.45 -10.92
C ILE A 291 3.56 -4.92 -9.64
N THR A 292 2.99 -3.82 -9.13
CA THR A 292 3.25 -3.32 -7.79
C THR A 292 1.97 -3.35 -6.97
N PHE A 293 2.10 -3.39 -5.65
CA PHE A 293 0.97 -3.33 -4.73
C PHE A 293 1.41 -2.73 -3.40
N ASP A 294 0.53 -2.07 -2.67
CA ASP A 294 0.91 -1.34 -1.46
C ASP A 294 0.00 -1.61 -0.26
N CYS A 295 0.52 -1.30 0.92
CA CYS A 295 -0.29 -1.05 2.10
C CYS A 295 0.47 -0.19 3.12
N ALA A 296 -0.29 0.52 3.96
CA ALA A 296 0.24 1.24 5.12
C ALA A 296 0.30 0.35 6.38
N SER A 297 -0.12 -0.92 6.30
CA SER A 297 -0.24 -1.84 7.45
C SER A 297 1.00 -1.92 8.36
N PRO A 298 2.25 -1.88 7.85
CA PRO A 298 3.43 -1.85 8.72
C PRO A 298 3.49 -0.63 9.66
N PHE A 299 3.00 0.52 9.20
CA PHE A 299 2.94 1.75 9.99
C PHE A 299 1.68 1.80 10.87
N LEU A 300 0.54 1.44 10.28
CA LEU A 300 -0.76 1.39 10.96
C LEU A 300 -0.76 0.43 12.15
N ALA A 301 -0.11 -0.73 12.04
CA ALA A 301 0.01 -1.66 13.16
C ALA A 301 0.60 -0.98 14.40
N THR A 302 1.71 -0.27 14.24
CA THR A 302 2.35 0.43 15.37
C THR A 302 1.51 1.62 15.85
N ALA A 303 0.87 2.36 14.96
CA ALA A 303 -0.05 3.44 15.34
C ALA A 303 -1.20 2.92 16.22
N ASN A 304 -1.62 1.67 16.00
CA ASN A 304 -2.61 0.94 16.79
C ASN A 304 -2.01 0.11 17.93
N GLY A 305 -0.75 0.36 18.30
CA GLY A 305 -0.10 -0.29 19.44
C GLY A 305 0.34 -1.74 19.20
N GLN A 306 0.45 -2.17 17.95
CA GLN A 306 0.82 -3.55 17.57
C GLN A 306 2.21 -3.63 16.94
N VAL A 307 2.84 -4.79 17.07
CA VAL A 307 4.13 -5.14 16.45
C VAL A 307 4.04 -6.51 15.78
N TYR A 308 4.78 -6.68 14.68
CA TYR A 308 4.86 -7.95 13.97
C TYR A 308 5.74 -8.92 14.76
N ILE A 309 5.36 -10.20 14.83
CA ILE A 309 6.05 -11.17 15.69
C ILE A 309 6.47 -12.46 14.99
N GLN A 310 5.81 -12.89 13.90
CA GLN A 310 6.22 -14.04 13.10
C GLN A 310 5.49 -14.13 11.77
N ASN A 311 5.96 -15.03 10.89
CA ASN A 311 5.24 -15.45 9.69
C ASN A 311 4.66 -16.86 9.85
N GLU A 312 3.46 -17.08 9.33
CA GLU A 312 2.79 -18.39 9.25
C GLU A 312 2.53 -18.74 7.78
N ILE A 313 3.39 -19.62 7.24
CA ILE A 313 3.39 -20.01 5.83
C ILE A 313 3.44 -21.53 5.76
N GLU A 314 2.26 -22.14 5.85
CA GLU A 314 2.09 -23.60 5.81
C GLU A 314 1.33 -24.03 4.55
N HIS A 315 1.65 -25.20 4.02
CA HIS A 315 0.95 -25.73 2.86
C HIS A 315 -0.52 -26.00 3.19
N ASN A 316 -1.41 -25.62 2.27
CA ASN A 316 -2.85 -25.85 2.36
C ASN A 316 -3.50 -25.17 3.57
N LYS A 317 -2.90 -24.07 4.05
CA LYS A 317 -3.41 -23.20 5.12
C LYS A 317 -3.54 -21.76 4.63
N LYS A 318 -4.18 -20.91 5.43
CA LYS A 318 -4.14 -19.44 5.28
C LYS A 318 -2.71 -18.99 5.58
N TRP A 319 -2.19 -18.05 4.80
CA TRP A 319 -0.89 -17.45 5.08
C TRP A 319 -1.07 -16.11 5.75
N THR A 320 -0.24 -15.81 6.73
CA THR A 320 -0.33 -14.54 7.44
C THR A 320 1.01 -14.18 8.07
N TYR A 321 1.24 -12.88 8.25
CA TYR A 321 2.18 -12.39 9.25
C TYR A 321 1.37 -12.04 10.49
N ARG A 322 1.85 -12.45 11.66
CA ARG A 322 1.17 -12.19 12.92
C ARG A 322 1.61 -10.86 13.49
N MET A 323 0.66 -10.02 13.87
CA MET A 323 0.88 -8.90 14.78
C MET A 323 0.17 -9.12 16.12
N LYS A 324 0.74 -8.56 17.18
CA LYS A 324 0.18 -8.58 18.54
C LYS A 324 0.31 -7.20 19.16
N PRO A 325 -0.51 -6.85 20.16
CA PRO A 325 -0.26 -5.69 21.00
C PRO A 325 1.19 -5.73 21.51
N SER A 326 1.94 -4.67 21.24
CA SER A 326 3.32 -4.60 21.65
C SER A 326 3.44 -4.34 23.15
N VAL A 327 4.64 -4.56 23.69
CA VAL A 327 4.89 -4.33 25.11
C VAL A 327 4.80 -2.85 25.43
N ASP A 328 3.90 -2.50 26.35
CA ASP A 328 3.69 -1.13 26.81
C ASP A 328 3.57 -1.09 28.35
N ASP A 329 4.72 -1.15 29.03
CA ASP A 329 4.78 -1.14 30.49
C ASP A 329 6.01 -0.37 30.99
N LYS A 330 5.76 0.65 31.81
CA LYS A 330 6.79 1.55 32.36
C LYS A 330 7.82 0.83 33.24
N LYS A 331 7.55 -0.39 33.71
CA LYS A 331 8.51 -1.19 34.48
C LYS A 331 9.79 -1.50 33.69
N TYR A 332 9.72 -1.51 32.35
CA TYR A 332 10.85 -1.84 31.48
C TYR A 332 11.78 -0.67 31.17
N SER A 333 11.50 0.54 31.66
CA SER A 333 12.30 1.76 31.44
C SER A 333 13.78 1.65 31.80
N LYS A 334 14.17 0.70 32.64
CA LYS A 334 15.56 0.44 33.03
C LYS A 334 16.05 -0.97 32.68
N ASP A 335 15.21 -1.75 31.99
CA ASP A 335 15.53 -3.13 31.64
C ASP A 335 16.41 -3.18 30.39
N THR A 336 17.62 -3.69 30.58
CA THR A 336 18.67 -3.70 29.56
C THR A 336 18.71 -4.99 28.73
N ARG A 337 17.78 -5.94 28.98
CA ARG A 337 17.62 -7.13 28.14
C ARG A 337 17.25 -6.72 26.72
N GLY A 338 17.68 -7.52 25.74
CA GLY A 338 17.23 -7.37 24.36
C GLY A 338 15.70 -7.47 24.29
N PHE A 339 15.07 -6.70 23.40
CA PHE A 339 13.62 -6.62 23.25
C PHE A 339 13.02 -8.03 23.11
N ARG A 340 13.53 -8.82 22.16
CA ARG A 340 13.14 -10.22 21.95
C ARG A 340 13.26 -11.06 23.22
N ASP A 341 14.39 -10.99 23.91
CA ASP A 341 14.63 -11.82 25.10
C ASP A 341 13.69 -11.44 26.23
N ALA A 342 13.41 -10.14 26.44
CA ALA A 342 12.50 -9.68 27.48
C ALA A 342 11.06 -10.12 27.21
N VAL A 343 10.55 -9.90 25.98
CA VAL A 343 9.16 -10.24 25.64
C VAL A 343 8.89 -11.75 25.66
N LEU A 344 9.89 -12.57 25.36
CA LEU A 344 9.77 -14.04 25.43
C LEU A 344 9.91 -14.55 26.88
N ASN A 345 10.92 -14.08 27.63
CA ASN A 345 11.16 -14.55 29.01
C ASN A 345 10.01 -14.18 29.96
N ASP A 346 9.37 -13.03 29.72
CA ASP A 346 8.28 -12.54 30.57
C ASP A 346 6.90 -13.01 30.05
N GLY A 347 6.89 -13.87 29.02
CA GLY A 347 5.67 -14.49 28.49
C GLY A 347 4.71 -13.52 27.79
N ILE A 348 5.21 -12.36 27.32
CA ILE A 348 4.41 -11.39 26.56
C ILE A 348 4.10 -11.96 25.18
N PHE A 349 5.10 -12.56 24.52
CA PHE A 349 4.95 -13.28 23.26
C PHE A 349 5.41 -14.73 23.39
N GLN A 350 4.79 -15.63 22.64
CA GLN A 350 5.25 -17.01 22.50
C GLN A 350 6.46 -17.12 21.55
N ASN A 351 6.54 -16.20 20.59
CA ASN A 351 7.51 -16.17 19.51
C ASN A 351 7.76 -14.70 19.11
N PHE A 352 8.97 -14.42 18.64
CA PHE A 352 9.32 -13.11 18.08
C PHE A 352 10.47 -13.31 17.09
N GLU A 353 10.24 -12.97 15.82
CA GLU A 353 11.25 -12.94 14.76
C GLU A 353 11.93 -11.57 14.73
N ASP A 354 13.24 -11.52 14.91
CA ASP A 354 13.95 -10.25 14.80
C ASP A 354 14.03 -9.73 13.36
N SER A 355 13.98 -8.40 13.25
CA SER A 355 14.42 -7.60 12.10
C SER A 355 15.81 -6.99 12.35
N PRO A 356 16.47 -6.42 11.33
CA PRO A 356 17.73 -5.70 11.54
C PRO A 356 17.60 -4.51 12.50
N ILE A 357 16.39 -3.96 12.66
CA ILE A 357 16.07 -2.85 13.58
C ILE A 357 15.94 -3.34 15.03
N SER A 358 15.19 -4.43 15.25
CA SER A 358 14.96 -5.01 16.56
C SER A 358 16.16 -5.81 17.07
N GLN A 359 17.02 -6.30 16.18
CA GLN A 359 18.23 -7.01 16.55
C GLN A 359 19.18 -6.08 17.34
N GLY A 360 19.37 -6.38 18.62
CA GLY A 360 20.18 -5.59 19.53
C GLY A 360 19.44 -4.39 20.17
N LEU A 361 18.16 -4.19 19.83
CA LEU A 361 17.29 -3.24 20.52
C LEU A 361 17.01 -3.75 21.93
N LYS A 362 17.06 -2.89 22.93
CA LYS A 362 16.67 -3.24 24.31
C LYS A 362 15.18 -3.00 24.50
N ILE A 363 14.56 -3.68 25.46
CA ILE A 363 13.17 -3.39 25.80
C ILE A 363 12.99 -1.95 26.34
N SER A 364 13.99 -1.41 27.04
CA SER A 364 14.02 0.00 27.48
C SER A 364 14.12 1.00 26.34
N ASP A 365 14.57 0.59 25.15
CA ASP A 365 14.61 1.48 23.98
C ASP A 365 13.21 1.73 23.40
N VAL A 366 12.25 0.84 23.71
CA VAL A 366 10.82 0.93 23.33
C VAL A 366 9.99 1.44 24.51
N CYS A 367 10.12 0.84 25.69
CA CYS A 367 9.42 1.26 26.91
C CYS A 367 10.25 2.29 27.69
N ILE A 368 10.43 3.49 27.14
CA ILE A 368 11.38 4.47 27.67
C ILE A 368 10.90 5.21 28.93
N TYR A 369 9.59 5.47 29.07
CA TYR A 369 9.07 6.22 30.21
C TYR A 369 8.98 5.37 31.47
N ALA A 370 9.55 5.87 32.56
CA ALA A 370 9.40 5.32 33.91
C ALA A 370 8.15 5.86 34.60
N PRO A 371 7.66 5.20 35.67
CA PRO A 371 6.59 5.76 36.51
C PRO A 371 7.00 7.14 37.04
N GLY A 372 6.13 8.14 36.87
CA GLY A 372 6.39 9.54 37.24
C GLY A 372 7.04 10.39 36.14
N ASP A 373 7.49 9.81 35.02
CA ASP A 373 7.99 10.59 33.89
C ASP A 373 6.85 11.35 33.20
N LEU A 374 7.13 12.61 32.83
CA LEU A 374 6.22 13.47 32.11
C LEU A 374 6.56 13.47 30.62
N ASN A 375 5.53 13.45 29.77
CA ASN A 375 5.69 13.60 28.34
C ASN A 375 5.99 15.07 27.95
N LYS A 376 6.12 15.35 26.65
CA LYS A 376 6.45 16.68 26.12
C LYS A 376 5.45 17.78 26.52
N ILE A 377 4.21 17.44 26.88
CA ILE A 377 3.17 18.38 27.33
C ILE A 377 3.04 18.43 28.87
N GLY A 378 4.01 17.89 29.60
CA GLY A 378 4.06 17.93 31.06
C GLY A 378 3.04 17.02 31.75
N LYS A 379 2.51 16.01 31.07
CA LYS A 379 1.56 15.05 31.62
C LYS A 379 2.18 13.66 31.72
N GLU A 380 1.84 12.94 32.78
CA GLU A 380 2.16 11.52 32.84
C GLU A 380 1.20 10.75 31.93
N GLY A 381 1.73 10.22 30.83
CA GLY A 381 0.96 9.38 29.90
C GLY A 381 0.70 7.98 30.45
N LYS A 382 -0.32 7.30 29.90
CA LYS A 382 -0.57 5.88 30.17
C LYS A 382 0.49 4.99 29.53
N THR A 383 0.92 5.34 28.32
CA THR A 383 1.95 4.62 27.59
C THR A 383 3.34 4.85 28.17
N SER A 384 4.19 3.85 28.01
CA SER A 384 5.64 3.84 28.25
C SER A 384 6.43 4.32 27.02
N TRP A 385 5.76 4.53 25.88
CA TRP A 385 6.39 4.90 24.63
C TRP A 385 6.49 6.41 24.45
N ASP A 386 7.65 6.87 24.01
CA ASP A 386 7.75 8.17 23.36
C ASP A 386 7.48 8.04 21.86
N SER A 387 7.38 9.18 21.16
CA SER A 387 7.10 9.16 19.72
C SER A 387 8.19 8.46 18.90
N PHE A 388 9.46 8.45 19.35
CA PHE A 388 10.52 7.70 18.64
C PHE A 388 10.38 6.18 18.80
N SER A 389 9.77 5.71 19.90
CA SER A 389 9.45 4.29 20.11
C SER A 389 8.48 3.75 19.05
N TYR A 390 7.54 4.59 18.57
CA TYR A 390 6.70 4.25 17.43
C TYR A 390 7.55 4.10 16.16
N ALA A 391 8.46 5.03 15.87
CA ALA A 391 9.32 4.95 14.68
C ALA A 391 10.22 3.70 14.68
N LEU A 392 10.77 3.30 15.84
CA LEU A 392 11.56 2.07 15.97
C LEU A 392 10.75 0.82 15.62
N GLN A 393 9.54 0.71 16.17
CA GLN A 393 8.65 -0.43 15.92
C GLN A 393 8.10 -0.43 14.49
N MET A 394 7.79 0.73 13.91
CA MET A 394 7.45 0.86 12.49
C MET A 394 8.60 0.37 11.60
N GLY A 395 9.86 0.71 11.94
CA GLY A 395 11.03 0.22 11.21
C GLY A 395 11.16 -1.31 11.24
N HIS A 396 10.88 -1.93 12.39
CA HIS A 396 10.76 -3.39 12.50
C HIS A 396 9.65 -3.94 11.60
N ASN A 397 8.43 -3.40 11.70
CA ASN A 397 7.28 -3.87 10.93
C ASN A 397 7.49 -3.74 9.41
N VAL A 398 8.13 -2.66 8.93
CA VAL A 398 8.41 -2.46 7.50
C VAL A 398 9.31 -3.58 6.98
N TRP A 399 10.42 -3.87 7.67
CA TRP A 399 11.29 -4.99 7.30
C TRP A 399 10.53 -6.32 7.35
N SER A 400 9.79 -6.57 8.43
CA SER A 400 9.06 -7.82 8.64
C SER A 400 8.04 -8.07 7.53
N HIS A 401 7.29 -7.05 7.12
CA HIS A 401 6.30 -7.15 6.05
C HIS A 401 6.93 -7.41 4.68
N ILE A 402 7.99 -6.67 4.32
CA ILE A 402 8.69 -6.89 3.04
C ILE A 402 9.28 -8.31 3.01
N ASN A 403 9.94 -8.73 4.09
CA ASN A 403 10.50 -10.08 4.19
C ASN A 403 9.41 -11.15 4.11
N ALA A 404 8.24 -10.94 4.73
CA ALA A 404 7.10 -11.85 4.69
C ALA A 404 6.56 -12.03 3.26
N VAL A 405 6.37 -10.95 2.51
CA VAL A 405 5.96 -10.98 1.10
C VAL A 405 6.95 -11.77 0.24
N GLN A 406 8.24 -11.52 0.42
CA GLN A 406 9.28 -12.22 -0.34
C GLN A 406 9.38 -13.69 0.08
N GLU A 407 9.14 -13.99 1.36
CA GLU A 407 9.16 -15.37 1.87
C GLU A 407 7.96 -16.16 1.36
N ALA A 408 6.78 -15.56 1.33
CA ALA A 408 5.59 -16.15 0.72
C ALA A 408 5.87 -16.58 -0.73
N ASN A 409 6.47 -15.70 -1.54
CA ASN A 409 6.85 -16.06 -2.91
C ASN A 409 7.91 -17.16 -2.99
N ARG A 410 8.93 -17.15 -2.12
CA ARG A 410 9.94 -18.23 -2.05
C ARG A 410 9.31 -19.58 -1.71
N GLN A 411 8.41 -19.61 -0.72
CA GLN A 411 7.72 -20.83 -0.32
C GLN A 411 6.76 -21.31 -1.41
N TYR A 412 6.08 -20.38 -2.09
CA TYR A 412 5.21 -20.69 -3.21
C TYR A 412 5.96 -21.29 -4.41
N ASP A 413 7.15 -20.78 -4.73
CA ASP A 413 8.05 -21.37 -5.73
C ASP A 413 8.53 -22.78 -5.31
N ASN A 414 8.68 -23.02 -4.02
CA ASN A 414 8.97 -24.35 -3.45
C ASN A 414 7.74 -25.26 -3.33
N ARG A 415 6.61 -24.91 -3.95
CA ARG A 415 5.34 -25.67 -3.96
C ARG A 415 4.67 -25.79 -2.59
N VAL A 416 4.99 -24.92 -1.65
CA VAL A 416 4.14 -24.66 -0.48
C VAL A 416 3.04 -23.73 -0.96
N ILE A 417 1.82 -24.23 -1.08
CA ILE A 417 0.71 -23.50 -1.72
C ILE A 417 -0.32 -23.09 -0.66
N PRO A 418 -0.75 -21.82 -0.57
CA PRO A 418 -1.81 -21.41 0.33
C PRO A 418 -3.15 -22.00 -0.10
N ARG A 419 -4.04 -22.26 0.87
CA ARG A 419 -5.33 -22.92 0.61
C ARG A 419 -6.13 -22.24 -0.51
N MET A 420 -6.15 -20.92 -0.54
CA MET A 420 -6.97 -20.16 -1.48
C MET A 420 -6.50 -20.21 -2.94
N LEU A 421 -5.26 -20.62 -3.22
CA LEU A 421 -4.73 -20.72 -4.59
C LEU A 421 -4.78 -22.15 -5.15
N MET A 422 -5.53 -23.03 -4.49
CA MET A 422 -5.72 -24.42 -4.89
C MET A 422 -7.17 -24.87 -4.64
N GLN A 423 -7.83 -25.37 -5.68
CA GLN A 423 -9.14 -26.01 -5.57
C GLN A 423 -8.98 -27.54 -5.57
N GLU A 424 -9.59 -28.23 -4.60
CA GLU A 424 -9.53 -29.70 -4.45
C GLU A 424 -10.93 -30.29 -4.24
N LYS A 425 -11.84 -30.10 -5.19
CA LYS A 425 -13.22 -30.61 -5.07
C LYS A 425 -13.41 -31.94 -5.79
N PHE A 426 -12.97 -32.02 -7.04
CA PHE A 426 -13.05 -33.23 -7.88
C PHE A 426 -11.69 -33.50 -8.52
N ASP A 427 -11.13 -32.48 -9.17
CA ASP A 427 -9.73 -32.42 -9.61
C ASP A 427 -8.98 -31.36 -8.81
N ARG A 428 -7.65 -31.49 -8.77
CA ARG A 428 -6.77 -30.46 -8.20
C ARG A 428 -6.45 -29.41 -9.27
N VAL A 429 -6.88 -28.18 -9.03
CA VAL A 429 -6.65 -27.03 -9.92
C VAL A 429 -5.84 -25.98 -9.16
N TYR A 430 -4.74 -25.51 -9.76
CA TYR A 430 -3.90 -24.46 -9.20
C TYR A 430 -4.16 -23.12 -9.90
N PHE A 431 -4.17 -22.04 -9.13
CA PHE A 431 -4.34 -20.69 -9.66
C PHE A 431 -3.39 -20.39 -10.84
N ARG A 432 -2.09 -20.67 -10.67
CA ARG A 432 -1.07 -20.44 -11.70
C ARG A 432 -1.33 -21.13 -13.02
N ASP A 433 -1.88 -22.34 -13.00
CA ASP A 433 -2.09 -23.13 -14.22
C ASP A 433 -3.25 -22.55 -15.03
N VAL A 434 -4.30 -22.08 -14.34
CA VAL A 434 -5.43 -21.40 -14.99
C VAL A 434 -5.00 -20.06 -15.56
N VAL A 435 -4.21 -19.28 -14.81
CA VAL A 435 -3.66 -18.00 -15.31
C VAL A 435 -2.74 -18.20 -16.50
N ASP A 436 -1.82 -19.16 -16.47
CA ASP A 436 -0.96 -19.47 -17.61
C ASP A 436 -1.80 -19.83 -18.86
N ALA A 437 -2.85 -20.64 -18.69
CA ALA A 437 -3.75 -21.01 -19.79
C ALA A 437 -4.54 -19.82 -20.37
N ILE A 438 -4.99 -18.87 -19.53
CA ILE A 438 -5.68 -17.65 -19.97
C ILE A 438 -4.76 -16.79 -20.85
N PHE A 439 -3.48 -16.63 -20.49
CA PHE A 439 -2.56 -15.80 -21.26
C PHE A 439 -1.87 -16.54 -22.41
N ALA A 440 -1.80 -17.87 -22.37
CA ALA A 440 -1.26 -18.70 -23.45
C ALA A 440 -2.09 -18.65 -24.74
N THR A 441 -3.40 -18.39 -24.63
CA THR A 441 -4.27 -18.23 -25.81
C THR A 441 -4.04 -16.88 -26.50
N ASP A 442 -4.14 -16.88 -27.83
CA ASP A 442 -4.10 -15.72 -28.72
C ASP A 442 -5.50 -15.25 -29.15
N ASP A 443 -6.55 -15.90 -28.65
CA ASP A 443 -7.96 -15.56 -28.90
C ASP A 443 -8.63 -14.93 -27.67
N ARG A 444 -9.24 -13.74 -27.88
CA ARG A 444 -9.90 -12.95 -26.81
C ARG A 444 -11.07 -13.70 -26.19
N ASP A 445 -11.97 -14.23 -27.01
CA ASP A 445 -13.20 -14.85 -26.54
C ASP A 445 -12.91 -16.13 -25.76
N ARG A 446 -11.90 -16.90 -26.19
CA ARG A 446 -11.39 -18.06 -25.47
C ARG A 446 -10.77 -17.68 -24.14
N ALA A 447 -9.97 -16.62 -24.08
CA ALA A 447 -9.37 -16.14 -22.83
C ALA A 447 -10.46 -15.73 -21.82
N LEU A 448 -11.47 -14.97 -22.28
CA LEU A 448 -12.60 -14.56 -21.46
C LEU A 448 -13.46 -15.75 -21.01
N ALA A 449 -13.72 -16.72 -21.90
CA ALA A 449 -14.43 -17.94 -21.54
C ALA A 449 -13.69 -18.78 -20.49
N LEU A 450 -12.34 -18.81 -20.54
CA LEU A 450 -11.54 -19.46 -19.51
C LEU A 450 -11.68 -18.76 -18.15
N VAL A 451 -11.65 -17.42 -18.12
CA VAL A 451 -11.93 -16.64 -16.91
C VAL A 451 -13.33 -16.98 -16.38
N ASP A 452 -14.35 -16.94 -17.22
CA ASP A 452 -15.74 -17.17 -16.82
C ASP A 452 -15.99 -18.59 -16.31
N SER A 453 -15.42 -19.60 -16.97
CA SER A 453 -15.56 -21.01 -16.57
C SER A 453 -15.00 -21.32 -15.18
N HIS A 454 -14.05 -20.50 -14.69
CA HIS A 454 -13.45 -20.64 -13.36
C HIS A 454 -14.02 -19.64 -12.33
N SER A 455 -15.12 -18.93 -12.65
CA SER A 455 -15.73 -17.91 -11.76
C SER A 455 -15.93 -18.36 -10.32
N ARG A 456 -16.31 -19.63 -10.10
CA ARG A 456 -16.50 -20.18 -8.74
C ARG A 456 -15.20 -20.18 -7.94
N PHE A 457 -14.09 -20.56 -8.57
CA PHE A 457 -12.79 -20.55 -7.92
C PHE A 457 -12.37 -19.12 -7.54
N TRP A 458 -12.60 -18.15 -8.43
CA TRP A 458 -12.31 -16.74 -8.15
C TRP A 458 -13.11 -16.20 -6.96
N THR A 459 -14.40 -16.55 -6.86
CA THR A 459 -15.23 -16.11 -5.73
C THR A 459 -14.87 -16.74 -4.39
N GLU A 460 -14.09 -17.83 -4.38
CA GLU A 460 -13.57 -18.46 -3.16
C GLU A 460 -12.28 -17.78 -2.65
N ILE A 461 -11.62 -16.99 -3.49
CA ILE A 461 -10.45 -16.18 -3.13
C ILE A 461 -10.93 -14.92 -2.41
N PRO A 462 -10.61 -14.73 -1.11
CA PRO A 462 -10.99 -13.52 -0.40
C PRO A 462 -10.30 -12.30 -1.01
N GLY A 463 -11.11 -11.29 -1.36
CA GLY A 463 -10.62 -10.00 -1.84
C GLY A 463 -9.83 -9.23 -0.79
N THR A 464 -9.26 -8.09 -1.19
CA THR A 464 -8.54 -7.17 -0.29
C THR A 464 -9.44 -6.52 0.79
N ARG A 465 -10.77 -6.63 0.64
CA ARG A 465 -11.79 -6.23 1.64
C ARG A 465 -12.44 -7.43 2.33
N GLY A 466 -11.82 -8.60 2.30
CA GLY A 466 -12.29 -9.82 2.97
C GLY A 466 -13.56 -10.49 2.40
N ALA A 467 -14.15 -9.98 1.32
CA ALA A 467 -15.36 -10.55 0.72
C ALA A 467 -15.11 -11.95 0.09
N VAL A 468 -16.08 -12.87 0.22
CA VAL A 468 -16.13 -14.18 -0.47
C VAL A 468 -17.53 -14.46 -1.04
N GLY A 469 -17.62 -15.32 -2.06
CA GLY A 469 -18.88 -15.72 -2.71
C GLY A 469 -19.51 -14.58 -3.53
N LYS A 470 -20.85 -14.54 -3.66
CA LYS A 470 -21.56 -13.47 -4.41
C LYS A 470 -21.24 -12.04 -3.94
N LYS A 471 -20.70 -11.91 -2.72
CA LYS A 471 -20.30 -10.63 -2.12
C LYS A 471 -18.99 -10.09 -2.71
N THR A 472 -18.21 -10.88 -3.44
CA THR A 472 -17.02 -10.41 -4.18
C THR A 472 -17.36 -9.65 -5.44
N ILE A 473 -18.62 -9.63 -5.89
CA ILE A 473 -19.03 -9.05 -7.18
C ILE A 473 -19.62 -7.63 -7.00
N ASN A 474 -19.87 -7.22 -5.75
CA ASN A 474 -20.53 -5.95 -5.44
C ASN A 474 -19.93 -5.27 -4.18
N ALA A 475 -19.20 -4.17 -4.36
CA ALA A 475 -18.67 -3.37 -3.26
C ALA A 475 -19.76 -2.62 -2.46
N ARG A 476 -20.98 -2.45 -3.00
CA ARG A 476 -22.08 -1.78 -2.29
C ARG A 476 -22.52 -2.57 -1.06
N THR A 477 -22.42 -3.89 -1.10
CA THR A 477 -22.77 -4.77 0.03
C THR A 477 -21.83 -4.68 1.23
N PHE A 478 -20.63 -4.09 1.10
CA PHE A 478 -19.63 -3.98 2.18
C PHE A 478 -19.60 -2.61 2.88
N PHE A 479 -20.28 -1.60 2.35
CA PHE A 479 -20.26 -0.25 2.92
C PHE A 479 -20.81 -0.19 4.35
N HIS A 480 -21.86 -0.97 4.62
CA HIS A 480 -22.50 -0.99 5.94
C HIS A 480 -21.57 -1.54 7.04
N ILE A 481 -20.59 -2.37 6.71
CA ILE A 481 -19.63 -2.94 7.70
C ILE A 481 -18.58 -1.90 8.12
N HIS A 482 -18.27 -0.92 7.25
CA HIS A 482 -17.31 0.15 7.57
C HIS A 482 -17.94 1.34 8.31
N PHE A 483 -19.28 1.38 8.49
CA PHE A 483 -19.99 2.52 9.10
C PHE A 483 -21.04 2.14 10.18
N GLU A 484 -21.32 0.85 10.43
CA GLU A 484 -22.14 0.42 11.57
C GLU A 484 -21.27 -0.36 12.58
N GLU A 485 -21.28 0.10 13.85
CA GLU A 485 -20.77 -0.66 15.00
C GLU A 485 -21.56 -1.97 15.15
N VAL A 486 -21.09 -3.03 14.51
CA VAL A 486 -21.51 -4.39 14.84
C VAL A 486 -20.33 -5.07 15.49
N SER A 487 -20.35 -5.15 16.82
CA SER A 487 -19.40 -5.95 17.59
C SER A 487 -19.46 -7.40 17.11
N PRO A 488 -18.40 -7.97 16.51
CA PRO A 488 -18.38 -9.39 16.23
C PRO A 488 -18.22 -10.15 17.55
N GLU A 489 -18.98 -11.22 17.73
CA GLU A 489 -18.67 -12.24 18.74
C GLU A 489 -17.28 -12.85 18.46
N PRO A 490 -16.56 -13.32 19.48
CA PRO A 490 -15.15 -13.69 19.37
C PRO A 490 -15.00 -15.06 18.68
N GLU A 491 -14.94 -15.07 17.35
CA GLU A 491 -14.14 -16.06 16.65
C GLU A 491 -12.67 -15.68 16.82
N GLU A 492 -11.77 -16.66 17.03
CA GLU A 492 -10.32 -16.43 17.15
C GLU A 492 -9.86 -15.43 16.08
N GLU A 493 -9.48 -14.20 16.50
CA GLU A 493 -9.09 -13.10 15.62
C GLU A 493 -7.94 -13.54 14.72
N LEU A 494 -8.28 -14.00 13.51
CA LEU A 494 -7.33 -14.23 12.44
C LEU A 494 -6.97 -12.88 11.83
N ASP A 495 -6.06 -12.19 12.51
CA ASP A 495 -5.34 -10.98 12.09
C ASP A 495 -5.18 -10.93 10.56
N SER A 496 -6.04 -10.12 9.92
CA SER A 496 -6.17 -10.02 8.46
C SER A 496 -5.25 -8.95 7.87
N GLY A 497 -4.56 -8.19 8.72
CA GLY A 497 -3.75 -7.02 8.32
C GLY A 497 -4.56 -5.86 7.73
N GLU A 498 -5.89 -5.90 7.85
CA GLU A 498 -6.83 -4.85 7.45
C GLU A 498 -7.19 -4.00 8.69
N PHE A 499 -7.22 -2.68 8.53
CA PHE A 499 -7.55 -1.71 9.58
C PHE A 499 -8.89 -1.01 9.27
N THR A 500 -9.65 -0.64 10.30
CA THR A 500 -10.87 0.18 10.15
C THR A 500 -10.51 1.65 9.86
N GLU A 501 -11.48 2.47 9.41
CA GLU A 501 -11.24 3.90 9.18
C GLU A 501 -10.77 4.62 10.46
N ASP A 502 -11.30 4.26 11.62
CA ASP A 502 -10.85 4.80 12.92
C ASP A 502 -9.40 4.40 13.23
N GLN A 503 -9.02 3.17 12.89
CA GLN A 503 -7.64 2.70 13.06
C GLN A 503 -6.67 3.34 12.07
N GLU A 504 -7.13 3.69 10.87
CA GLU A 504 -6.36 4.51 9.91
C GLU A 504 -6.11 5.90 10.48
N HIS A 505 -7.12 6.52 11.11
CA HIS A 505 -7.03 7.85 11.68
C HIS A 505 -5.96 7.98 12.78
N ASN A 506 -5.63 6.89 13.49
CA ASN A 506 -4.56 6.91 14.50
C ASN A 506 -3.19 7.28 13.92
N LEU A 507 -2.92 6.95 12.65
CA LEU A 507 -1.68 7.36 12.00
C LEU A 507 -1.69 8.86 11.66
N ASP A 508 -2.84 9.38 11.20
CA ASP A 508 -3.02 10.82 10.94
C ASP A 508 -2.80 11.63 12.22
N LEU A 509 -3.35 11.16 13.36
CA LEU A 509 -3.15 11.80 14.67
C LEU A 509 -1.69 11.83 15.11
N LEU A 510 -0.92 10.77 14.81
CA LEU A 510 0.52 10.75 15.07
C LEU A 510 1.26 11.76 14.20
N GLU A 511 0.88 11.90 12.92
CA GLU A 511 1.46 12.85 11.98
C GLU A 511 1.21 14.29 12.41
N GLU A 512 -0.03 14.63 12.78
CA GLU A 512 -0.41 15.93 13.32
C GLU A 512 0.39 16.28 14.60
N SER A 513 0.67 15.29 15.45
CA SER A 513 1.44 15.49 16.67
C SER A 513 2.92 15.85 16.45
N GLN A 514 3.44 15.80 15.21
CA GLN A 514 4.82 16.19 14.88
C GLN A 514 4.94 17.62 14.30
N GLU A 515 3.81 18.30 14.10
CA GLU A 515 3.77 19.68 13.57
C GLU A 515 3.92 20.76 14.65
N ASP A 516 3.76 20.39 15.92
CA ASP A 516 4.11 21.17 17.12
C ASP A 516 5.53 20.86 17.63
#